data_AF-A0AAV0PSD8-F1
#
_entry.id   AF-A0AAV0PSD8-F1
#
_cell.length_a   1.000
_cell.length_b   1.000
_cell.length_c   1.000
_cell.angle_alpha   90.00
_cell.angle_beta   90.00
_cell.angle_gamma   90.00
#
_symmetry.space_group_name_H-M   'P 1'
#
loop_
_entity.id
_entity.type
_entity.pdbx_description
1 polymer ?
#
loop_
_entity_poly.entity_id
_entity_poly.type
_entity_poly.pdbx_seq_one_letter_code
_entity_poly.pdbx_strand_id
1 'polypeptide(L)'
;MNTISGQTICNIPIAGLRACKPSVTPPRPPPPTADCCRAISHADMRCLCSYKKSPLIPSLGISVPLAEKLPAKCGLSTAAKC
;
A
#
# COMPACT_ATOMS: atom_id res chain seq x y z
N MET A 1 27.40 7.07 -8.97
CA MET A 1 26.27 6.44 -8.24
C MET A 1 25.38 7.56 -7.75
N ASN A 2 24.23 7.83 -8.38
CA ASN A 2 23.33 8.90 -7.93
C ASN A 2 21.91 8.37 -7.97
N THR A 3 21.53 7.67 -6.90
CA THR A 3 20.16 7.22 -6.71
C THR A 3 19.35 8.45 -6.31
N ILE A 4 18.43 8.89 -7.18
CA ILE A 4 17.25 9.62 -6.72
C ILE A 4 16.48 8.61 -5.86
N SER A 5 16.86 8.48 -4.59
CA SER A 5 16.10 7.73 -3.61
C SER A 5 14.84 8.53 -3.38
N GLY A 6 13.83 8.32 -4.23
CA GLY A 6 12.47 8.69 -3.91
C GLY A 6 12.20 8.13 -2.52
N GLN A 7 11.67 8.96 -1.61
CA GLN A 7 11.38 8.53 -0.25
C GLN A 7 10.59 7.22 -0.32
N THR A 8 11.04 6.22 0.42
CA THR A 8 10.38 4.91 0.48
C THR A 8 9.81 4.69 1.86
N ILE A 9 8.62 4.09 1.93
CA ILE A 9 8.04 3.58 3.16
C ILE A 9 7.84 2.08 2.95
N CYS A 10 8.40 1.25 3.82
CA CYS A 10 8.27 -0.21 3.73
C CYS A 10 8.67 -0.77 2.36
N ASN A 11 9.78 -0.28 1.80
CA ASN A 11 10.27 -0.61 0.46
C ASN A 11 9.32 -0.23 -0.70
N ILE A 12 8.37 0.68 -0.45
CA ILE A 12 7.49 1.24 -1.49
C ILE A 12 7.84 2.71 -1.72
N PRO A 13 8.10 3.14 -2.97
CA PRO A 13 8.23 4.56 -3.29
C PRO A 13 6.95 5.34 -2.92
N ILE A 14 7.05 6.58 -2.41
CA ILE A 14 5.86 7.41 -2.12
C ILE A 14 4.92 7.52 -3.33
N ALA A 15 5.44 7.55 -4.56
CA ALA A 15 4.61 7.52 -5.76
C ALA A 15 3.75 6.24 -5.87
N GLY A 16 4.29 5.09 -5.51
CA GLY A 16 3.57 3.83 -5.44
C GLY A 16 2.47 3.82 -4.38
N LEU A 17 2.75 4.35 -3.18
CA LEU A 17 1.72 4.52 -2.15
C LEU A 17 0.58 5.45 -2.61
N ARG A 18 0.92 6.53 -3.31
CA ARG A 18 -0.08 7.45 -3.90
C ARG A 18 -0.92 6.75 -4.97
N ALA A 19 -0.31 5.90 -5.80
CA ALA A 19 -1.04 5.11 -6.79
C ALA A 19 -2.02 4.12 -6.14
N CYS A 20 -1.69 3.58 -4.96
CA CYS A 20 -2.56 2.66 -4.23
C CYS A 20 -3.66 3.32 -3.42
N LYS A 21 -3.47 4.57 -2.97
CA LYS A 21 -4.40 5.27 -2.07
C LYS A 21 -5.87 5.20 -2.53
N PRO A 22 -6.23 5.45 -3.80
CA PRO A 22 -7.64 5.40 -4.24
C PRO A 22 -8.30 4.03 -3.98
N SER A 23 -7.58 2.94 -4.16
CA SER A 23 -8.10 1.57 -4.01
C SER A 23 -8.26 1.11 -2.57
N VAL A 24 -7.74 1.89 -1.61
CA VAL A 24 -7.82 1.62 -0.17
C VAL A 24 -8.57 2.72 0.60
N THR A 25 -9.22 3.64 -0.10
CA THR A 25 -10.03 4.73 0.47
C THR A 25 -11.52 4.52 0.18
N PRO A 26 -12.40 4.56 1.20
CA PRO A 26 -13.85 4.46 1.03
C PRO A 26 -14.44 5.72 0.36
N PRO A 27 -15.71 5.70 -0.10
CA PRO A 27 -16.71 4.63 0.06
C PRO A 27 -16.72 3.58 -1.06
N ARG A 28 -16.27 3.94 -2.27
CA ARG A 28 -16.32 3.06 -3.46
C ARG A 28 -14.94 3.00 -4.11
N PRO A 29 -13.98 2.30 -3.48
CA PRO A 29 -12.62 2.21 -4.00
C PRO A 29 -12.63 1.52 -5.38
N PRO A 30 -11.99 2.10 -6.41
CA PRO A 30 -11.81 1.43 -7.68
C PRO A 30 -10.85 0.23 -7.56
N PRO A 31 -10.81 -0.67 -8.55
CA PRO A 31 -9.75 -1.67 -8.67
C PRO A 31 -8.35 -1.04 -8.64
N PRO A 32 -7.33 -1.75 -8.13
CA PRO A 32 -5.96 -1.25 -8.15
C PRO A 32 -5.44 -1.08 -9.56
N THR A 33 -4.65 -0.03 -9.77
CA THR A 33 -3.90 0.16 -11.03
C THR A 33 -2.72 -0.81 -11.09
N ALA A 34 -2.20 -1.04 -12.31
CA ALA A 34 -0.97 -1.81 -12.50
C ALA A 34 0.21 -1.22 -11.73
N ASP A 35 0.33 0.11 -11.68
CA ASP A 35 1.38 0.80 -10.93
C ASP A 35 1.28 0.55 -9.42
N CYS A 36 0.07 0.56 -8.87
CA CYS A 36 -0.14 0.19 -7.48
C CYS A 36 0.31 -1.25 -7.21
N CYS A 37 -0.16 -2.21 -8.03
CA CYS A 37 0.18 -3.62 -7.83
C CYS A 37 1.69 -3.88 -7.96
N ARG A 38 2.36 -3.22 -8.91
CA ARG A 38 3.82 -3.27 -9.06
C ARG A 38 4.55 -2.64 -7.89
N ALA A 39 3.99 -1.57 -7.31
CA ALA A 39 4.61 -0.93 -6.15
C ALA A 39 4.57 -1.83 -4.90
N ILE A 40 3.47 -2.56 -4.69
CA ILE A 40 3.32 -3.42 -3.50
C ILE A 40 3.87 -4.83 -3.67
N SER A 41 4.25 -5.25 -4.89
CA SER A 41 4.84 -6.59 -5.13
C SER A 41 6.21 -6.78 -4.47
N HIS A 42 6.91 -5.69 -4.15
CA HIS A 42 8.22 -5.70 -3.48
C HIS A 42 8.17 -5.14 -2.05
N ALA A 43 6.97 -4.91 -1.53
CA ALA A 43 6.81 -4.20 -0.27
C ALA A 43 7.15 -5.07 0.95
N ASP A 44 7.71 -4.43 1.97
CA ASP A 44 7.88 -5.03 3.28
C ASP A 44 6.52 -5.04 4.00
N MET A 45 5.87 -6.20 3.93
CA MET A 45 4.56 -6.41 4.53
C MET A 45 4.58 -6.27 6.05
N ARG A 46 5.65 -6.68 6.74
CA ARG A 46 5.75 -6.53 8.20
C ARG A 46 5.85 -5.06 8.59
N CYS A 47 6.63 -4.29 7.83
CA CYS A 47 6.67 -2.85 7.99
C CYS A 47 5.29 -2.21 7.75
N LEU A 48 4.57 -2.57 6.69
CA LEU A 48 3.22 -2.05 6.45
C LEU A 48 2.24 -2.39 7.58
N CYS A 49 2.30 -3.60 8.13
CA CYS A 49 1.46 -4.00 9.26
C CYS A 49 1.69 -3.08 10.49
N SER A 50 2.88 -2.51 10.68
CA SER A 50 3.16 -1.58 11.79
C SER A 50 2.32 -0.29 11.72
N TYR A 51 1.89 0.09 10.51
CA TYR A 51 1.03 1.27 10.30
C TYR A 51 -0.44 1.00 10.59
N LYS A 52 -0.88 -0.26 10.80
CA LYS A 52 -2.30 -0.62 11.02
C LYS A 52 -2.97 0.18 12.14
N LYS A 53 -2.21 0.52 13.18
CA LYS A 53 -2.65 1.32 14.34
C LYS A 53 -2.10 2.75 14.34
N SER A 54 -1.40 3.15 13.28
CA SER A 54 -0.81 4.47 13.17
C SER A 54 -1.90 5.54 13.01
N PRO A 55 -1.80 6.69 13.68
CA PRO A 55 -2.72 7.82 13.48
C PRO A 55 -2.63 8.40 12.06
N LEU A 56 -1.63 8.00 11.26
CA LEU A 56 -1.51 8.35 9.85
C LEU A 56 -2.59 7.71 8.97
N ILE A 57 -3.08 6.52 9.31
CA ILE A 57 -4.11 5.83 8.53
C ILE A 57 -5.42 6.63 8.45
N PRO A 58 -6.03 7.03 9.59
CA PRO A 58 -7.26 7.82 9.54
C PRO A 58 -7.05 9.22 8.95
N SER A 59 -5.90 9.87 9.21
CA SER A 59 -5.63 11.20 8.65
C SER A 59 -5.46 11.20 7.12
N LEU A 60 -5.03 10.07 6.55
CA LEU A 60 -4.94 9.89 5.09
C LEU A 60 -6.24 9.37 4.46
N GLY A 61 -7.27 9.05 5.25
CA GLY A 61 -8.52 8.46 4.77
C GLY A 61 -8.36 7.02 4.27
N ILE A 62 -7.39 6.27 4.82
CA ILE A 62 -7.12 4.88 4.43
C ILE A 62 -7.96 3.95 5.31
N SER A 63 -8.56 2.93 4.68
CA SER A 63 -9.27 1.85 5.37
C SER A 63 -8.35 0.65 5.52
N VAL A 64 -8.06 0.25 6.76
CA VAL A 64 -7.28 -0.96 7.07
C VAL A 64 -7.88 -2.21 6.38
N PRO A 65 -9.20 -2.49 6.47
CA PRO A 65 -9.79 -3.63 5.76
C PRO A 65 -9.61 -3.63 4.24
N LEU A 66 -9.58 -2.44 3.61
CA LEU A 66 -9.33 -2.34 2.17
C LEU A 66 -7.85 -2.56 1.83
N ALA A 67 -6.95 -2.02 2.66
CA ALA A 67 -5.51 -2.20 2.51
C ALA A 67 -5.08 -3.68 2.65
N GLU A 68 -5.67 -4.43 3.59
CA GLU A 68 -5.40 -5.87 3.77
C GLU A 68 -5.88 -6.72 2.61
N LYS A 69 -6.95 -6.29 1.91
CA LYS A 69 -7.47 -6.98 0.72
C LYS A 69 -6.72 -6.61 -0.56
N LEU A 70 -5.92 -5.55 -0.54
CA LEU A 70 -5.22 -5.03 -1.71
C LEU A 70 -4.26 -6.06 -2.35
N PRO A 71 -3.42 -6.80 -1.60
CA PRO A 71 -2.53 -7.81 -2.18
C PRO A 71 -3.28 -8.88 -2.96
N ALA A 72 -4.41 -9.36 -2.43
CA ALA A 72 -5.25 -10.35 -3.10
C ALA A 72 -5.86 -9.80 -4.40
N LYS A 73 -6.30 -8.53 -4.41
CA LYS A 73 -6.78 -7.86 -5.64
C LYS A 73 -5.69 -7.71 -6.71
N CYS A 74 -4.43 -7.68 -6.30
CA CYS A 74 -3.27 -7.63 -7.18
C CYS A 74 -2.73 -9.02 -7.57
N GLY A 75 -3.37 -10.11 -7.15
CA GLY A 75 -2.91 -11.47 -7.43
C GLY A 75 -1.61 -11.85 -6.71
N LEU A 76 -1.27 -11.15 -5.63
CA LEU A 76 -0.08 -11.43 -4.84
C LEU A 76 -0.40 -12.46 -3.76
N SER A 77 0.45 -13.48 -3.62
CA SER A 77 0.32 -14.48 -2.54
C SER A 77 0.22 -13.79 -1.19
N THR A 78 -0.83 -14.10 -0.44
CA THR A 78 -1.23 -13.50 0.84
C THR A 78 -0.28 -13.85 1.99
N ALA A 79 1.02 -13.55 1.86
CA ALA A 79 2.00 -13.71 2.93
C ALA A 79 1.96 -12.57 3.96
N ALA A 80 1.08 -11.59 3.78
CA ALA A 80 0.83 -10.53 4.74
C ALA A 80 -0.42 -10.83 5.58
N LYS A 81 -0.33 -11.81 6.49
CA LYS A 81 -1.24 -11.85 7.62
C LYS A 81 -0.79 -10.78 8.62
N CYS A 82 -1.23 -9.55 8.37
CA CYS A 82 -1.58 -8.61 9.42
C CYS A 82 -3.05 -8.89 9.84
#